data_AF-A0A9E6FDU4-F1
#
_entry.id   AF-A0A9E6FDU4-F1
#
_cell.length_a   1.000
_cell.length_b   1.000
_cell.length_c   1.000
_cell.angle_alpha   90.00
_cell.angle_beta   90.00
_cell.angle_gamma   90.00
#
_symmetry.space_group_name_H-M   'P 1'
#
loop_
_entity.id
_entity.type
_entity.pdbx_description
1 polymer ?
#
loop_
_entity_poly.entity_id
_entity_poly.type
_entity_poly.pdbx_seq_one_letter_code
_entity_poly.pdbx_strand_id
1 'polypeptide(L)' 'MKEIKDLKLKEMSKVLELAPEEIISEIKSSEKKMFELNMKLQVNELKQTHLLKALRRYIARLKTVAVNKGVNIC' A
#
# COMPACT_ATOMS: atom_id res chain seq x y z
N MET A 1 4.30 -11.30 13.09
CA MET A 1 5.25 -10.24 12.65
C MET A 1 6.17 -10.66 11.48
N LYS A 2 5.77 -11.60 10.61
CA LYS A 2 6.53 -11.89 9.36
C LYS A 2 5.99 -11.14 8.12
N GLU A 3 4.85 -10.46 8.24
CA GLU A 3 4.03 -9.96 7.12
C GLU A 3 4.49 -8.63 6.50
N ILE A 4 5.40 -7.89 7.14
CA ILE A 4 5.81 -6.53 6.71
C ILE A 4 7.11 -6.57 5.87
N LYS A 5 7.95 -7.59 6.06
CA LYS A 5 9.29 -7.65 5.45
C LYS A 5 9.27 -7.87 3.94
N ASP A 6 8.33 -8.67 3.43
CA ASP A 6 8.34 -9.06 2.01
C ASP A 6 7.83 -7.95 1.07
N LEU A 7 7.02 -7.01 1.58
CA LEU A 7 6.47 -5.91 0.78
C LEU A 7 7.20 -4.57 0.95
N LYS A 8 8.22 -4.49 1.82
CA LYS A 8 8.94 -3.25 2.20
C LYS A 8 7.96 -2.09 2.47
N LEU A 9 6.86 -2.36 3.17
CA LEU A 9 5.89 -1.32 3.50
C LEU A 9 6.48 -0.39 4.56
N LYS A 10 6.30 0.92 4.42
CA LYS A 10 6.73 1.87 5.45
C LYS A 10 5.88 1.65 6.70
N GLU A 11 6.52 1.79 7.86
CA GLU A 11 5.81 1.81 9.13
C GLU A 11 4.87 3.03 9.19
N MET A 12 3.74 2.88 9.87
CA MET A 12 2.72 3.94 9.95
C MET A 12 3.23 5.21 10.62
N SER A 13 4.14 5.09 11.58
CA SER A 13 4.88 6.20 12.18
C SER A 13 5.56 7.07 11.12
N LYS A 14 6.31 6.45 10.20
CA LYS A 14 6.99 7.16 9.11
C LYS A 14 6.01 7.77 8.13
N VAL A 15 4.90 7.09 7.84
CA VAL A 15 3.86 7.60 6.92
C VAL A 15 3.19 8.87 7.45
N LEU A 16 3.05 9.00 8.77
CA LEU A 16 2.51 10.21 9.40
C LEU A 16 3.46 11.42 9.28
N GLU A 17 4.77 11.19 9.15
CA GLU A 17 5.77 12.24 9.00
C GLU A 17 5.96 12.71 7.55
N LEU A 18 5.54 11.91 6.55
CA LEU A 18 5.71 12.23 5.13
C LEU A 18 4.96 13.49 4.68
N ALA A 19 5.48 14.17 3.67
CA ALA A 19 4.78 15.27 3.00
C ALA A 19 3.52 14.75 2.27
N PRO A 20 2.50 15.61 2.05
CA PRO A 20 1.30 15.23 1.32
C PRO A 20 1.58 14.69 -0.09
N GLU A 21 2.54 15.25 -0.83
CA GLU A 21 2.90 14.72 -2.16
C GLU A 21 3.53 13.32 -2.09
N GLU A 22 4.36 13.10 -1.07
CA GLU A 22 4.99 11.80 -0.84
C GLU A 22 3.96 10.72 -0.53
N ILE A 23 2.91 11.05 0.23
CA ILE A 23 1.82 10.11 0.52
C ILE A 23 1.08 9.74 -0.77
N ILE A 24 0.81 10.70 -1.65
CA ILE A 24 0.18 10.42 -2.96
C ILE A 24 1.07 9.50 -3.80
N SER A 25 2.38 9.77 -3.84
CA SER A 25 3.32 8.92 -4.59
C SER A 25 3.37 7.49 -4.04
N GLU A 26 3.33 7.34 -2.72
CA GLU A 26 3.31 6.06 -2.03
C GLU A 26 2.03 5.27 -2.35
N ILE A 27 0.87 5.93 -2.37
CA ILE A 27 -0.41 5.33 -2.78
C ILE A 27 -0.31 4.80 -4.20
N LYS A 28 0.12 5.63 -5.16
CA LYS A 28 0.27 5.23 -6.57
C LYS A 28 1.23 4.05 -6.74
N SER A 29 2.34 4.06 -6.00
CA SER A 29 3.31 2.96 -6.04
C SER A 29 2.73 1.66 -5.48
N SER A 30 1.91 1.75 -4.42
CA SER A 30 1.27 0.61 -3.77
C SER A 30 0.15 0.03 -4.65
N GLU A 31 -0.62 0.89 -5.33
CA GLU A 31 -1.64 0.47 -6.30
C GLU A 31 -1.03 -0.25 -7.51
N LYS A 32 0.13 0.21 -8.02
CA LYS A 32 0.88 -0.51 -9.07
C LYS A 32 1.32 -1.90 -8.62
N LYS A 33 1.91 -2.01 -7.42
CA LYS A 33 2.28 -3.32 -6.83
C LYS A 33 1.07 -4.23 -6.68
N MET A 34 -0.07 -3.68 -6.27
CA MET A 34 -1.31 -4.45 -6.16
C MET A 34 -1.80 -4.95 -7.53
N PHE A 35 -1.66 -4.14 -8.59
CA PHE A 35 -1.96 -4.57 -9.95
C PHE A 35 -1.07 -5.73 -10.40
N GLU A 36 0.24 -5.64 -10.18
CA GLU A 36 1.19 -6.72 -10.50
C GLU A 36 0.86 -8.02 -9.74
N LEU A 37 0.54 -7.93 -8.45
CA LEU A 37 0.14 -9.11 -7.67
C LEU A 37 -1.19 -9.69 -8.12
N ASN A 38 -2.15 -8.85 -8.53
CA ASN A 38 -3.40 -9.32 -9.12
C ASN A 38 -3.15 -10.06 -10.43
N MET A 39 -2.27 -9.55 -11.30
CA MET A 39 -1.90 -10.26 -12.53
C MET A 39 -1.28 -11.63 -12.22
N LYS A 40 -0.33 -11.70 -11.28
CA LYS A 40 0.27 -12.97 -10.85
C LYS A 40 -0.76 -13.92 -10.23
N LEU A 41 -1.77 -13.39 -9.54
CA LEU A 41 -2.87 -14.20 -9.00
C LEU A 41 -3.73 -14.79 -10.11
N GLN A 42 -4.03 -14.03 -11.16
CA GLN A 42 -4.83 -14.50 -12.30
C GLN A 42 -4.13 -15.64 -13.06
N VAL A 43 -2.80 -15.58 -13.18
CA VAL A 43 -1.99 -16.63 -13.81
C VAL A 43 -1.67 -17.78 -12.84
N ASN A 44 -2.22 -17.77 -11.62
CA ASN A 44 -1.96 -18.73 -10.54
C ASN A 44 -0.48 -18.86 -10.12
N GLU A 45 0.34 -17.86 -10.43
CA GLU A 45 1.77 -17.81 -10.03
C GLU A 45 1.96 -17.22 -8.63
N LEU A 46 0.91 -16.59 -8.07
CA LEU A 46 0.99 -15.99 -6.74
C LEU A 46 0.81 -17.04 -5.63
N LYS A 47 1.93 -17.59 -5.16
CA LYS A 47 1.95 -18.54 -4.02
C LYS A 47 1.52 -17.92 -2.68
N GLN A 48 1.68 -16.60 -2.52
CA GLN A 48 1.43 -15.89 -1.26
C GLN A 48 0.25 -14.90 -1.38
N THR A 49 -0.98 -15.42 -1.34
CA THR A 49 -2.22 -14.64 -1.52
C THR A 49 -2.49 -13.62 -0.39
N HIS A 50 -1.94 -13.84 0.79
CA HIS A 50 -2.08 -12.94 1.94
C HIS A 50 -1.40 -11.56 1.71
N LEU A 51 -0.41 -11.47 0.83
CA LEU A 51 0.24 -10.21 0.44
C LEU A 51 -0.77 -9.21 -0.14
N LEU A 52 -1.76 -9.72 -0.90
CA LEU A 52 -2.80 -8.89 -1.49
C LEU A 52 -3.71 -8.25 -0.42
N LYS A 53 -3.95 -8.98 0.68
CA LYS A 53 -4.73 -8.48 1.83
C LYS A 53 -3.92 -7.44 2.61
N ALA A 54 -2.62 -7.65 2.79
CA ALA A 54 -1.73 -6.69 3.44
C ALA A 54 -1.65 -5.36 2.66
N LEU A 55 -1.44 -5.43 1.34
CA LEU A 55 -1.42 -4.26 0.45
C LEU A 55 -2.74 -3.48 0.47
N ARG A 56 -3.89 -4.17 0.41
CA ARG A 56 -5.21 -3.51 0.51
C ARG A 56 -5.37 -2.72 1.80
N ARG A 57 -4.99 -3.31 2.94
CA ARG A 57 -5.05 -2.64 4.24
C ARG A 57 -4.10 -1.45 4.32
N TYR A 58 -2.90 -1.58 3.74
CA TYR A 58 -1.92 -0.50 3.71
C TYR A 58 -2.40 0.69 2.87
N ILE A 59 -2.93 0.45 1.67
CA ILE A 59 -3.50 1.51 0.81
C ILE A 59 -4.66 2.21 1.51
N ALA A 60 -5.55 1.47 2.17
CA ALA A 60 -6.65 2.07 2.93
C ALA A 60 -6.13 3.02 4.03
N ARG A 61 -5.11 2.60 4.79
CA ARG A 61 -4.48 3.45 5.82
C ARG A 61 -3.83 4.69 5.22
N LEU A 62 -3.13 4.57 4.10
CA LEU A 62 -2.53 5.72 3.41
C LEU A 62 -3.60 6.74 2.99
N LYS A 63 -4.72 6.27 2.42
CA LYS A 63 -5.85 7.13 2.05
C LYS A 63 -6.44 7.83 3.28
N THR A 64 -6.60 7.13 4.40
CA THR A 64 -7.05 7.76 5.66
C THR A 64 -6.09 8.84 6.15
N VAL A 65 -4.78 8.57 6.18
CA VAL A 65 -3.78 9.56 6.62
C VAL A 65 -3.80 10.79 5.74
N ALA A 66 -3.96 10.60 4.44
CA ALA A 66 -3.97 11.72 3.51
C ALA A 66 -5.27 12.55 3.59
N VAL A 67 -6.43 11.93 3.78
CA VAL A 67 -7.67 12.64 4.11
C VAL A 67 -7.51 13.47 5.39
N ASN A 68 -6.89 12.89 6.43
CA ASN A 68 -6.61 13.61 7.68
C ASN A 68 -5.65 14.80 7.49
N LYS A 69 -4.78 14.75 6.47
CA LYS A 69 -3.87 15.83 6.08
C LYS A 69 -4.51 16.85 5.13
N GLY A 70 -5.80 16.71 4.79
CA GLY A 70 -6.50 17.60 3.88
C GLY A 70 -6.18 17.37 2.41
N VAL A 71 -5.55 16.25 2.06
CA VAL A 71 -5.30 15.87 0.67
C VAL A 71 -6.54 15.20 0.12
N ASN A 72 -7.13 15.77 -0.93
CA ASN A 72 -8.31 15.21 -1.57
C ASN A 72 -7.88 14.06 -2.49
N ILE A 73 -8.12 12.83 -2.05
CA ILE A 73 -7.82 11.62 -2.82
C ILE A 73 -9.14 10.93 -3.10
N CYS A 74 -9.66 11.18 -4.30
CA CYS A 74 -10.77 10.43 -4.88
C CYS A 74 -10.23 9.16 -5.55
#